data_AF-A0A529GHL1-F1
#
_entry.id   AF-A0A529GHL1-F1
#
_cell.length_a   1.000
_cell.length_b   1.000
_cell.length_c   1.000
_cell.angle_alpha   90.00
_cell.angle_beta   90.00
_cell.angle_gamma   90.00
#
_symmetry.space_group_name_H-M   'P 1'
#
loop_
_entity.id
_entity.type
_entity.pdbx_description
1 polymer ?
#
loop_
_entity_poly.entity_id
_entity_poly.type
_entity_poly.pdbx_seq_one_letter_code
_entity_poly.pdbx_strand_id
1 'polypeptide(L)' 'PYNPLTRIAVFRCPFDEDAVLLGAGEAARLLRDAGFRYIRSEHFLLLPSARPFARKVERALAALPLGAQYACVAYA' A
#
# COMPACT_ATOMS: atom_id res chain seq x y z
N PRO A 1 -7.13 0.02 -2.42
CA PRO A 1 -6.70 -0.99 -1.42
C PRO A 1 -7.74 -2.10 -1.23
N TYR A 2 -7.27 -3.36 -1.23
CA TYR A 2 -8.14 -4.54 -1.08
C TYR A 2 -8.48 -4.86 0.38
N ASN A 3 -7.84 -4.23 1.36
CA ASN A 3 -8.10 -4.45 2.77
C ASN A 3 -9.44 -3.79 3.20
N PRO A 4 -10.46 -4.57 3.59
CA PRO A 4 -11.78 -4.04 3.95
C PRO A 4 -11.74 -3.22 5.25
N LEU A 5 -10.87 -3.55 6.20
CA LEU A 5 -10.73 -2.79 7.45
C LEU A 5 -10.21 -1.38 7.18
N THR A 6 -9.22 -1.26 6.29
CA THR A 6 -8.70 0.04 5.84
C THR A 6 -9.78 0.87 5.16
N ARG A 7 -10.60 0.24 4.30
CA ARG A 7 -11.72 0.95 3.63
C ARG A 7 -12.76 1.45 4.63
N ILE A 8 -13.11 0.65 5.65
CA ILE A 8 -14.05 1.05 6.69
C ILE A 8 -13.49 2.18 7.55
N ALA A 9 -12.20 2.14 7.89
CA ALA A 9 -11.55 3.18 8.68
C ALA A 9 -11.59 4.54 7.96
N VAL A 10 -11.22 4.56 6.67
CA VAL A 10 -11.27 5.77 5.83
C VAL A 10 -12.71 6.25 5.66
N PHE A 11 -13.66 5.36 5.35
CA PHE A 11 -15.06 5.74 5.18
C PHE A 11 -15.69 6.35 6.44
N ARG A 12 -15.22 5.97 7.63
CA ARG A 12 -15.72 6.50 8.91
C ARG A 12 -14.94 7.71 9.42
N CYS A 13 -13.88 8.11 8.71
CA CYS A 13 -13.06 9.25 9.11
C CYS A 13 -13.61 10.52 8.44
N PRO A 14 -14.15 11.50 9.21
CA PRO A 14 -14.68 12.74 8.64
C PRO A 14 -13.60 13.62 7.98
N PHE A 15 -12.32 13.35 8.23
CA PHE A 15 -11.21 13.99 7.53
C PHE A 15 -10.95 13.42 6.13
N ASP A 16 -11.39 12.19 5.86
CA ASP A 16 -11.08 11.45 4.64
C ASP A 16 -12.32 11.29 3.73
N GLU A 17 -13.32 12.18 3.86
CA GLU A 17 -14.57 12.12 3.10
C GLU A 17 -14.34 12.10 1.58
N ASP A 18 -13.38 12.89 1.10
CA ASP A 18 -13.00 12.99 -0.31
C ASP A 18 -11.81 12.08 -0.69
N ALA A 19 -11.35 11.21 0.21
CA ALA A 19 -10.16 10.40 -0.05
C ALA A 19 -10.44 9.30 -1.08
N VAL A 20 -9.85 9.45 -2.28
CA VAL A 20 -9.83 8.37 -3.28
C VAL A 20 -8.77 7.35 -2.89
N LEU A 21 -9.22 6.19 -2.44
CA LEU A 21 -8.35 5.10 -2.04
C LEU A 21 -7.68 4.42 -3.25
N LEU A 22 -6.50 4.90 -3.63
CA LEU A 22 -5.66 4.27 -4.65
C LEU A 22 -5.14 2.91 -4.18
N GLY A 23 -5.11 1.94 -5.08
CA GLY A 23 -4.44 0.65 -4.86
C GLY A 23 -3.02 0.67 -5.42
N ALA A 24 -2.16 -0.20 -4.89
CA ALA A 24 -0.78 -0.34 -5.39
C ALA A 24 -0.71 -0.61 -6.90
N GLY A 25 -1.63 -1.43 -7.43
CA GLY A 25 -1.73 -1.68 -8.86
C GLY A 25 -2.10 -0.43 -9.68
N GLU A 26 -3.01 0.40 -9.17
CA GLU A 26 -3.41 1.63 -9.85
C GLU A 26 -2.29 2.68 -9.80
N ALA A 27 -1.63 2.84 -8.65
CA ALA A 27 -0.45 3.71 -8.55
C ALA A 27 0.68 3.27 -9.51
N ALA A 28 0.92 1.97 -9.60
CA ALA A 28 1.89 1.43 -10.55
C ALA A 28 1.48 1.67 -12.01
N ARG A 29 0.19 1.57 -12.33
CA ARG A 29 -0.35 1.88 -13.66
C ARG A 29 -0.14 3.36 -14.01
N LEU A 30 -0.50 4.26 -13.10
CA LEU A 30 -0.32 5.71 -13.29
C LEU A 30 1.16 6.08 -13.50
N LEU A 31 2.09 5.49 -12.74
CA LEU A 31 3.52 5.70 -12.94
C LEU A 31 4.01 5.20 -14.31
N ARG A 32 3.50 4.05 -14.77
CA ARG A 32 3.82 3.53 -16.10
C ARG A 32 3.28 4.43 -17.21
N ASP A 33 2.04 4.88 -17.08
CA ASP A 33 1.38 5.75 -18.05
C ASP A 33 2.07 7.13 -18.12
N ALA A 34 2.69 7.58 -17.03
CA ALA A 34 3.54 8.77 -16.98
C ALA A 34 4.96 8.55 -17.56
N GLY A 35 5.30 7.35 -18.03
CA GLY A 35 6.58 7.03 -18.68
C GLY A 35 7.69 6.55 -17.75
N PHE A 36 7.43 6.38 -16.45
CA PHE A 36 8.41 5.82 -15.52
C PHE A 36 8.61 4.31 -15.75
N ARG A 37 9.83 3.84 -15.50
CA ARG A 37 10.26 2.44 -15.59
C ARG A 37 10.65 1.91 -14.21
N TYR A 38 10.94 0.61 -14.14
CA TYR A 38 11.36 -0.08 -12.92
C TYR A 38 10.43 0.15 -11.71
N ILE A 39 9.12 0.04 -11.95
CA ILE A 39 8.11 0.27 -10.91
C ILE A 39 8.15 -0.88 -9.89
N ARG A 40 8.35 -0.53 -8.62
CA ARG A 40 8.28 -1.45 -7.48
C ARG A 40 7.20 -0.96 -6.51
N SER A 41 6.43 -1.91 -5.99
CA SER A 41 5.41 -1.64 -4.97
C SER A 41 5.64 -2.56 -3.78
N GLU A 42 5.66 -1.99 -2.59
CA GLU A 42 5.82 -2.73 -1.34
C GLU A 42 4.73 -2.32 -0.35
N HIS A 43 4.05 -3.29 0.24
CA HIS A 43 3.04 -3.08 1.27
C HIS A 43 3.69 -3.18 2.65
N PHE A 44 3.30 -2.29 3.56
CA PHE A 44 3.81 -2.20 4.92
C PHE A 44 2.65 -2.05 5.92
N LEU A 45 2.94 -2.17 7.22
CA LEU A 45 1.96 -2.23 8.30
C LEU A 45 1.03 -3.45 8.17
N LEU A 46 1.59 -4.61 7.82
CA LEU A 46 0.87 -5.89 7.87
C LEU A 46 0.71 -6.41 9.31
N LEU A 47 1.71 -6.14 10.16
CA LEU A 47 1.73 -6.59 11.55
C LEU A 47 1.79 -5.38 12.50
N PRO A 48 1.07 -5.41 13.64
CA PRO A 48 1.06 -4.31 14.60
C PRO A 48 2.32 -4.26 15.49
N SER A 49 3.42 -4.92 15.09
CA SER A 49 4.60 -5.13 15.95
C SER A 49 5.91 -4.90 15.21
N ALA A 50 6.77 -4.04 15.79
CA ALA A 50 8.10 -3.74 15.26
C ALA A 50 9.20 -4.76 15.67
N ARG A 51 8.82 -5.93 16.21
CA ARG A 51 9.78 -6.96 16.65
C ARG A 51 10.61 -7.49 15.48
N PRO A 52 11.89 -7.89 15.67
CA PRO A 52 12.76 -8.35 14.58
C PRO A 52 12.17 -9.50 13.74
N PHE A 53 11.47 -10.43 14.39
CA PHE A 53 10.76 -11.52 13.71
C PHE A 53 9.55 -11.03 12.92
N ALA A 54 8.73 -10.16 13.51
CA ALA A 54 7.58 -9.54 12.85
C ALA A 54 8.03 -8.75 11.60
N ARG A 55 9.14 -8.01 11.67
CA ARG A 55 9.70 -7.31 10.49
C ARG A 55 10.14 -8.26 9.36
N LYS A 56 10.67 -9.44 9.68
CA LYS A 56 11.03 -10.45 8.66
C LYS A 56 9.78 -10.99 7.97
N VAL A 57 8.76 -11.33 8.76
CA VAL A 57 7.46 -11.80 8.24
C VAL A 57 6.79 -10.71 7.41
N GLU A 58 6.79 -9.47 7.88
CA GLU A 58 6.25 -8.31 7.17
C GLU A 58 6.94 -8.10 5.81
N ARG A 59 8.28 -8.18 5.76
CA ARG A 59 9.02 -8.11 4.48
C ARG A 59 8.67 -9.26 3.54
N ALA A 60 8.52 -10.48 4.06
CA ALA A 60 8.14 -11.63 3.24
C ALA A 60 6.71 -11.48 2.67
N LEU A 61 5.82 -10.83 3.41
CA LEU A 61 4.44 -10.58 3.03
C LEU A 61 4.22 -9.22 2.37
N ALA A 62 5.26 -8.40 2.18
CA ALA A 62 5.16 -7.06 1.60
C ALA A 62 4.66 -7.06 0.14
N ALA A 63 4.79 -8.19 -0.56
CA ALA A 63 4.24 -8.38 -1.90
C ALA A 63 2.71 -8.63 -1.89
N LEU A 64 2.11 -8.97 -0.74
CA LEU A 64 0.68 -9.24 -0.65
C LEU A 64 -0.11 -7.93 -0.43
N PRO A 65 -1.26 -7.76 -1.10
CA PRO A 65 -2.10 -6.56 -1.02
C PRO A 65 -2.90 -6.47 0.30
N LEU A 66 -2.38 -7.07 1.37
CA LEU A 66 -3.02 -7.18 2.68
C LEU A 66 -2.53 -6.11 3.66
N GLY A 67 -1.43 -5.42 3.36
CA GLY A 67 -0.94 -4.32 4.18
C GLY A 67 -1.90 -3.14 4.20
N ALA A 68 -1.91 -2.42 5.33
CA ALA A 68 -2.75 -1.24 5.49
C ALA A 68 -2.28 -0.08 4.59
N GLN A 69 -0.98 -0.02 4.30
CA GLN A 69 -0.36 1.01 3.47
C GLN A 69 0.62 0.39 2.47
N TYR A 70 0.95 1.13 1.41
CA TYR A 70 1.94 0.71 0.43
C TYR A 70 2.73 1.91 -0.10
N ALA A 71 3.95 1.64 -0.57
CA ALA A 71 4.79 2.59 -1.27
C ALA A 71 4.97 2.09 -2.70
N CYS A 72 4.78 2.98 -3.67
CA CYS A 72 5.06 2.71 -5.08
C CYS A 72 6.21 3.63 -5.52
N VAL A 73 7.32 3.05 -5.94
CA VAL A 73 8.54 3.77 -6.34
C VAL A 73 8.86 3.40 -7.78
N ALA A 74 9.20 4.39 -8.59
CA ALA A 74 9.62 4.20 -9.97
C ALA A 74 10.74 5.17 -10.34
N TYR A 75 11.46 4.85 -11.40
CA TYR A 75 12.62 5.61 -11.90
C TYR A 75 12.41 5.94 -13.37
N ALA A 76 12.78 7.15 -13.80
CA ALA A 76 12.65 7.59 -15.19
C ALA A 76 13.83 7.09 -16.05
#